data_AF-A0A1G6XKJ7-F1
#
_entry.id   AF-A0A1G6XKJ7-F1
#
_cell.length_a   1.000
_cell.length_b   1.000
_cell.length_c   1.000
_cell.angle_alpha   90.00
_cell.angle_beta   90.00
_cell.angle_gamma   90.00
#
_symmetry.space_group_name_H-M   'P 1'
#
loop_
_entity.id
_entity.type
_entity.pdbx_description
1 polymer ?
#
loop_
_entity_poly.entity_id
_entity_poly.type
_entity_poly.pdbx_seq_one_letter_code
_entity_poly.pdbx_strand_id
1 'polypeptide(L)'
;MVLAMKFLPALAGVAGMLLLAGCASTAGSPPAESAKMAVVSNVDCKTFGTKAGMMTARGSAAADPLEIANLLGRPEQDAGGDAEAEADPTVTAAPALSHLPLFSTSEGASRLPAGWQPWTVNRNKLPTQYSLTEVDQRLVLHAQADSSASGLYVPLAQRDAGTLRWMWKTRDIIRSADNGMGQREDAPLRIFVAFEGDRSTLPLRDQLMYEMARITTGREMPYATLMYIWGGRRPEGSVVNNPHTDRVRMIVVDSGTRHTNEWRCHERDLRADYRQAFGADPGKVVAVGIMTDTDNTKSRAESWYGDIALD
;
A
#
# COMPACT_ATOMS: atom_id res chain seq x y z
N MET A 1 51.26 25.91 -39.36
CA MET A 1 50.74 24.89 -40.29
C MET A 1 49.29 24.66 -39.90
N VAL A 2 48.30 25.48 -40.29
CA VAL A 2 47.76 25.74 -41.64
C VAL A 2 47.65 24.45 -42.46
N LEU A 3 46.44 23.90 -42.57
CA LEU A 3 45.65 24.01 -43.80
C LEU A 3 44.20 23.55 -43.56
N ALA A 4 43.27 24.48 -43.83
CA ALA A 4 41.86 24.20 -44.03
C ALA A 4 41.63 23.75 -45.48
N MET A 5 40.63 22.90 -45.74
CA MET A 5 39.98 22.94 -47.06
C MET A 5 38.52 22.46 -46.97
N LYS A 6 37.62 23.42 -47.17
CA LYS A 6 36.21 23.26 -47.53
C LYS A 6 36.14 22.74 -48.97
N PHE A 7 35.17 21.88 -49.28
CA PHE A 7 34.55 21.84 -50.61
C PHE A 7 33.08 21.41 -50.50
N LEU A 8 32.19 22.33 -50.90
CA LEU A 8 30.86 22.09 -51.46
C LEU A 8 30.91 22.71 -52.87
N PRO A 9 30.30 22.12 -53.92
CA PRO A 9 28.94 22.54 -54.35
C PRO A 9 28.11 21.37 -54.96
N ALA A 10 26.79 21.27 -54.76
CA ALA A 10 25.66 21.87 -55.48
C ALA A 10 25.05 21.04 -56.65
N LEU A 11 23.75 20.75 -56.49
CA LEU A 11 22.62 20.69 -57.43
C LEU A 11 22.33 19.52 -58.42
N ALA A 12 21.01 19.38 -58.62
CA ALA A 12 20.19 18.64 -59.60
C ALA A 12 19.83 17.18 -59.20
N GLY A 13 18.58 16.76 -59.01
CA GLY A 13 17.26 17.29 -59.38
C GLY A 13 16.59 16.35 -60.37
N VAL A 14 15.69 15.46 -59.93
CA VAL A 14 14.62 14.88 -60.77
C VAL A 14 13.40 14.56 -59.89
N ALA A 15 12.28 15.17 -60.23
CA ALA A 15 10.95 14.90 -59.71
C ALA A 15 10.40 13.59 -60.31
N GLY A 16 9.80 12.74 -59.49
CA GLY A 16 9.07 11.54 -59.90
C GLY A 16 7.76 11.45 -59.14
N MET A 17 6.73 12.12 -59.67
CA MET A 17 5.35 12.06 -59.22
C MET A 17 4.73 10.76 -59.74
N LEU A 18 4.41 9.80 -58.86
CA LEU A 18 3.48 8.71 -59.17
C LEU A 18 2.27 8.82 -58.25
N LEU A 19 1.16 9.27 -58.85
CA LEU A 19 -0.18 9.17 -58.31
C LEU A 19 -0.68 7.74 -58.54
N LEU A 20 -0.98 7.02 -57.46
CA LEU A 20 -1.92 5.89 -57.51
C LEU A 20 -2.99 6.14 -56.45
N ALA A 21 -4.15 6.56 -56.95
CA ALA A 21 -5.40 6.57 -56.22
C ALA A 21 -5.85 5.12 -56.00
N GLY A 22 -6.09 4.76 -54.74
CA GLY A 22 -6.71 3.50 -54.35
C GLY A 22 -7.60 3.76 -53.14
N CYS A 23 -8.90 3.90 -53.39
CA CYS A 23 -9.92 3.94 -52.36
C CYS A 23 -10.08 2.54 -51.75
N ALA A 24 -9.98 2.42 -50.44
CA ALA A 24 -10.58 1.33 -49.69
C ALA A 24 -11.04 1.86 -48.33
N SER A 25 -12.35 1.90 -48.16
CA SER A 25 -13.04 2.19 -46.91
C SER A 25 -12.79 1.07 -45.89
N THR A 26 -12.34 1.42 -44.70
CA THR A 26 -12.66 0.65 -43.49
C THR A 26 -13.05 1.61 -42.37
N ALA A 27 -14.20 1.30 -41.78
CA ALA A 27 -14.83 2.05 -40.73
C ALA A 27 -14.07 1.93 -39.41
N GLY A 28 -14.14 3.00 -38.61
CA GLY A 28 -14.39 2.92 -37.18
C GLY A 28 -13.26 2.43 -36.28
N SER A 29 -12.54 3.38 -35.69
CA SER A 29 -12.27 3.37 -34.25
C SER A 29 -11.98 4.82 -33.82
N PRO A 30 -12.76 5.42 -32.90
CA PRO A 30 -12.37 6.70 -32.33
C PRO A 30 -11.06 6.49 -31.56
N PRO A 31 -10.20 7.51 -31.45
CA PRO A 31 -9.03 7.42 -30.58
C PRO A 31 -9.53 7.08 -29.17
N ALA A 32 -8.92 6.07 -28.56
CA ALA A 32 -9.19 5.68 -27.17
C ALA A 32 -9.07 6.94 -26.31
N GLU A 33 -10.22 7.45 -25.88
CA GLU A 33 -10.34 8.53 -24.94
C GLU A 33 -9.60 8.08 -23.70
N SER A 34 -8.45 8.72 -23.42
CA SER A 34 -7.70 8.56 -22.19
C SER A 34 -8.72 8.59 -21.06
N ALA A 35 -9.00 7.42 -20.47
CA ALA A 35 -9.96 7.29 -19.39
C ALA A 35 -9.60 8.36 -18.37
N LYS A 36 -10.50 9.35 -18.23
CA LYS A 36 -10.34 10.45 -17.29
C LYS A 36 -9.95 9.80 -15.97
N MET A 37 -8.76 10.15 -15.48
CA MET A 37 -8.27 9.74 -14.17
C MET A 37 -9.46 9.80 -13.22
N ALA A 38 -9.77 8.70 -12.52
CA ALA A 38 -10.55 8.81 -11.32
C ALA A 38 -9.82 9.83 -10.46
N VAL A 39 -10.37 11.04 -10.44
CA VAL A 39 -9.83 12.21 -9.75
C VAL A 39 -9.36 11.70 -8.40
N VAL A 40 -8.13 12.02 -8.02
CA VAL A 40 -7.68 11.87 -6.63
C VAL A 40 -8.70 12.64 -5.83
N SER A 41 -9.68 11.92 -5.28
CA SER A 41 -10.80 12.51 -4.58
C SER A 41 -10.18 13.05 -3.30
N ASN A 42 -9.78 14.32 -3.34
CA ASN A 42 -9.63 15.14 -2.16
C ASN A 42 -11.04 15.24 -1.57
N VAL A 43 -11.47 14.17 -0.89
CA VAL A 43 -12.72 14.18 -0.17
C VAL A 43 -12.54 15.23 0.92
N ASP A 44 -13.53 16.11 1.09
CA ASP A 44 -13.50 17.02 2.23
C ASP A 44 -13.38 16.16 3.50
N CYS A 45 -12.31 16.35 4.25
CA CYS A 45 -12.03 15.63 5.49
C CYS A 45 -13.18 15.72 6.50
N LYS A 46 -14.04 16.74 6.39
CA LYS A 46 -15.29 16.85 7.17
C LYS A 46 -16.29 15.73 6.84
N THR A 47 -16.38 15.31 5.57
CA THR A 47 -17.28 14.24 5.11
C THR A 47 -16.79 12.85 5.55
N PHE A 48 -15.48 12.68 5.69
CA PHE A 48 -14.87 11.43 6.15
C PHE A 48 -15.26 11.09 7.60
N GLY A 49 -15.24 12.07 8.52
CA GLY A 49 -15.61 11.87 9.92
C GLY A 49 -17.04 11.34 10.11
N THR A 50 -17.98 11.79 9.29
CA THR A 50 -19.39 11.36 9.36
C THR A 50 -19.60 9.94 8.86
N LYS A 51 -18.90 9.51 7.79
CA LYS A 51 -19.05 8.17 7.21
C LYS A 51 -18.29 7.09 7.98
N ALA A 52 -17.07 7.39 8.46
CA ALA A 52 -16.30 6.45 9.28
C ALA A 52 -17.04 6.09 10.59
N GLY A 53 -17.69 7.08 11.22
CA GLY A 53 -18.54 6.86 12.40
C GLY A 53 -19.83 6.08 12.14
N MET A 54 -20.34 6.06 10.91
CA MET A 54 -21.53 5.26 10.54
C MET A 54 -21.19 3.78 10.28
N MET A 55 -19.97 3.48 9.81
CA MET A 55 -19.52 2.10 9.57
C MET A 55 -19.23 1.35 10.87
N THR A 56 -18.71 2.03 11.88
CA THR A 56 -18.53 1.46 13.23
C THR A 56 -19.87 1.17 13.91
N ALA A 57 -20.90 2.00 13.69
CA ALA A 57 -22.24 1.80 14.26
C ALA A 57 -22.97 0.56 13.71
N ARG A 58 -22.68 0.12 12.47
CA ARG A 58 -23.27 -1.10 11.89
C ARG A 58 -22.56 -2.40 12.29
N GLY A 59 -21.35 -2.32 12.82
CA GLY A 59 -20.57 -3.48 13.29
C GLY A 59 -20.76 -3.80 14.78
N SER A 60 -21.44 -2.94 15.54
CA SER A 60 -21.69 -3.12 16.98
C SER A 60 -22.92 -4.00 17.25
N ALA A 61 -22.86 -5.27 16.84
CA ALA A 61 -23.49 -6.32 17.63
C ALA A 61 -22.38 -6.85 18.55
N ALA A 62 -22.26 -6.26 19.74
CA ALA A 62 -21.31 -6.72 20.74
C ALA A 62 -21.62 -8.19 21.06
N ALA A 63 -20.66 -9.09 20.84
CA ALA A 63 -20.72 -10.43 21.40
C ALA A 63 -20.72 -10.31 22.93
N ASP A 64 -21.60 -11.06 23.59
CA ASP A 64 -21.78 -11.03 25.04
C ASP A 64 -20.44 -11.38 25.73
N PRO A 65 -19.89 -10.49 26.58
CA PRO A 65 -18.66 -10.77 27.32
C PRO A 65 -18.72 -12.05 28.15
N LEU A 66 -19.92 -12.52 28.53
CA LEU A 66 -20.12 -13.78 29.24
C LEU A 66 -19.99 -15.01 28.33
N GLU A 67 -20.23 -14.87 27.03
CA GLU A 67 -20.08 -15.96 26.05
C GLU A 67 -18.60 -16.26 25.78
N ILE A 68 -17.75 -15.21 25.74
CA ILE A 68 -16.29 -15.34 25.59
C ILE A 68 -15.65 -15.95 26.85
N ALA A 69 -16.13 -15.59 28.05
CA ALA A 69 -15.62 -16.15 29.30
C ALA A 69 -15.92 -17.66 29.42
N ASN A 70 -17.05 -18.12 28.88
CA ASN A 70 -17.45 -19.53 28.93
C ASN A 70 -16.69 -20.42 27.92
N LEU A 71 -16.15 -19.84 26.83
CA LEU A 71 -15.26 -20.54 25.89
C LEU A 71 -13.87 -20.81 26.48
N LEU A 72 -13.44 -20.02 27.46
CA LEU A 72 -12.11 -20.10 28.08
C LEU A 72 -12.08 -20.91 29.39
N GLY A 73 -13.22 -21.41 29.86
CA GLY A 73 -13.40 -21.88 31.24
C GLY A 73 -13.62 -23.37 31.47
N ARG A 74 -13.44 -24.26 30.48
CA ARG A 74 -13.61 -25.71 30.71
C ARG A 74 -12.28 -26.43 30.88
N PRO A 75 -11.97 -27.01 32.05
CA PRO A 75 -10.92 -27.99 32.18
C PRO A 75 -11.43 -29.36 31.69
N GLU A 76 -10.83 -29.91 30.63
CA GLU A 76 -10.97 -31.33 30.31
C GLU A 76 -10.15 -32.15 31.31
N GLN A 77 -10.83 -33.03 32.05
CA GLN A 77 -10.22 -34.04 32.92
C GLN A 77 -10.14 -35.38 32.16
N ASP A 78 -8.90 -35.87 32.07
CA ASP A 78 -8.39 -37.25 31.98
C ASP A 78 -8.96 -38.27 30.99
N ALA A 79 -8.08 -38.73 30.08
CA ALA A 79 -7.74 -40.15 29.94
C ALA A 79 -6.35 -40.31 29.26
N GLY A 80 -5.46 -41.09 29.88
CA GLY A 80 -4.02 -41.08 29.61
C GLY A 80 -3.48 -41.94 28.47
N GLY A 81 -2.15 -41.91 28.34
CA GLY A 81 -1.37 -42.73 27.43
C GLY A 81 -0.04 -42.05 27.09
N ASP A 82 1.06 -42.65 27.54
CA ASP A 82 2.43 -42.20 27.35
C ASP A 82 2.82 -42.02 25.87
N ALA A 83 3.36 -40.85 25.49
CA ALA A 83 4.29 -40.70 24.39
C ALA A 83 5.01 -39.34 24.46
N GLU A 84 6.31 -39.40 24.17
CA GLU A 84 7.32 -38.38 24.35
C GLU A 84 7.01 -37.04 23.66
N ALA A 85 7.36 -35.97 24.36
CA ALA A 85 7.20 -34.59 23.96
C ALA A 85 8.22 -34.18 22.88
N GLU A 86 7.73 -33.57 21.81
CA GLU A 86 8.37 -32.43 21.14
C GLU A 86 7.26 -31.64 20.42
N ALA A 87 6.58 -30.76 21.18
CA ALA A 87 5.65 -29.78 20.61
C ALA A 87 6.42 -28.50 20.30
N ASP A 88 6.68 -28.28 19.02
CA ASP A 88 7.11 -27.03 18.41
C ASP A 88 6.15 -25.89 18.84
N PRO A 89 6.64 -24.73 19.35
CA PRO A 89 5.75 -23.64 19.72
C PRO A 89 5.16 -23.02 18.45
N THR A 90 3.97 -23.49 18.08
CA THR A 90 3.13 -22.83 17.10
C THR A 90 2.89 -21.39 17.55
N VAL A 91 3.51 -20.44 16.84
CA VAL A 91 3.24 -19.02 16.99
C VAL A 91 1.79 -18.82 16.55
N THR A 92 0.86 -18.76 17.50
CA THR A 92 -0.55 -18.50 17.22
C THR A 92 -0.67 -17.16 16.51
N ALA A 93 -0.99 -17.21 15.21
CA ALA A 93 -1.24 -16.02 14.41
C ALA A 93 -2.42 -15.26 15.03
N ALA A 94 -2.25 -13.97 15.27
CA ALA A 94 -3.30 -13.15 15.85
C ALA A 94 -4.54 -13.12 14.94
N PRO A 95 -5.75 -13.08 15.53
CA PRO A 95 -6.99 -13.31 14.80
C PRO A 95 -7.26 -12.22 13.76
N ALA A 96 -7.86 -12.62 12.64
CA ALA A 96 -8.25 -11.72 11.58
C ALA A 96 -9.53 -10.94 11.96
N LEU A 97 -9.54 -9.62 11.73
CA LEU A 97 -10.64 -8.74 12.13
C LEU A 97 -11.66 -8.52 11.01
N SER A 98 -12.92 -8.28 11.38
CA SER A 98 -13.98 -7.93 10.43
C SER A 98 -13.90 -6.47 9.95
N HIS A 99 -13.29 -5.59 10.71
CA HIS A 99 -13.13 -4.17 10.39
C HIS A 99 -11.78 -3.65 10.87
N LEU A 100 -11.36 -2.51 10.34
CA LEU A 100 -10.15 -1.83 10.78
C LEU A 100 -10.43 -1.06 12.08
N PRO A 101 -9.67 -1.30 13.16
CA PRO A 101 -9.74 -0.49 14.36
C PRO A 101 -9.35 0.96 14.05
N LEU A 102 -10.20 1.91 14.43
CA LEU A 102 -9.95 3.33 14.24
C LEU A 102 -8.94 3.83 15.29
N PHE A 103 -8.09 4.78 14.90
CA PHE A 103 -7.14 5.40 15.83
C PHE A 103 -7.88 6.35 16.77
N SER A 104 -8.89 7.06 16.26
CA SER A 104 -9.67 8.04 17.01
C SER A 104 -10.44 7.48 18.20
N THR A 105 -10.67 6.16 18.25
CA THR A 105 -11.40 5.47 19.32
C THR A 105 -10.49 4.68 20.26
N SER A 106 -9.17 4.83 20.13
CA SER A 106 -8.20 4.10 20.96
C SER A 106 -8.10 4.66 22.38
N GLU A 107 -7.84 3.78 23.35
CA GLU A 107 -7.69 4.17 24.76
C GLU A 107 -6.25 4.63 25.08
N GLY A 108 -6.01 5.93 24.91
CA GLY A 108 -4.84 6.65 25.43
C GLY A 108 -3.70 6.87 24.43
N ALA A 109 -2.98 7.98 24.61
CA ALA A 109 -2.03 8.57 23.66
C ALA A 109 -0.56 8.13 23.82
N SER A 110 -0.27 6.86 24.08
CA SER A 110 1.14 6.40 24.20
C SER A 110 1.40 4.93 23.87
N ARG A 111 0.39 4.20 23.39
CA ARG A 111 0.50 2.78 23.03
C ARG A 111 0.30 2.57 21.54
N LEU A 112 0.72 1.42 21.04
CA LEU A 112 0.31 0.96 19.72
C LEU A 112 -1.23 0.81 19.70
N PRO A 113 -1.90 1.16 18.59
CA PRO A 113 -3.34 1.04 18.49
C PRO A 113 -3.78 -0.43 18.58
N ALA A 114 -4.87 -0.70 19.29
CA ALA A 114 -5.38 -2.05 19.47
C ALA A 114 -5.72 -2.69 18.11
N GLY A 115 -5.38 -3.97 17.96
CA GLY A 115 -5.58 -4.74 16.72
C GLY A 115 -4.56 -4.48 15.61
N TRP A 116 -3.75 -3.43 15.70
CA TRP A 116 -2.64 -3.17 14.79
C TRP A 116 -1.38 -3.90 15.24
N GLN A 117 -0.82 -4.71 14.36
CA GLN A 117 0.34 -5.55 14.64
C GLN A 117 1.59 -4.98 13.99
N PRO A 118 2.75 -5.03 14.66
CA PRO A 118 4.00 -4.61 14.06
C PRO A 118 4.36 -5.52 12.88
N TRP A 119 4.77 -4.89 11.78
CA TRP A 119 5.36 -5.54 10.62
C TRP A 119 6.77 -5.03 10.39
N THR A 120 7.71 -5.94 10.25
CA THR A 120 9.11 -5.65 9.94
C THR A 120 9.42 -6.10 8.52
N VAL A 121 10.16 -5.29 7.77
CA VAL A 121 10.58 -5.61 6.39
C VAL A 121 11.53 -6.80 6.40
N ASN A 122 12.51 -6.77 7.30
CA ASN A 122 13.34 -7.91 7.68
C ASN A 122 13.98 -7.65 9.05
N ARG A 123 14.67 -8.66 9.61
CA ARG A 123 15.23 -8.61 10.97
C ARG A 123 16.37 -7.60 11.16
N ASN A 124 16.98 -7.12 10.09
CA ASN A 124 18.15 -6.22 10.13
C ASN A 124 17.78 -4.74 10.00
N LYS A 125 16.51 -4.42 9.71
CA LYS A 125 16.05 -3.05 9.56
C LYS A 125 15.68 -2.46 10.92
N LEU A 126 16.10 -1.22 11.15
CA LEU A 126 15.65 -0.45 12.30
C LEU A 126 14.14 -0.21 12.19
N PRO A 127 13.37 -0.38 13.27
CA PRO A 127 11.94 -0.11 13.24
C PRO A 127 11.68 1.40 13.28
N THR A 128 10.71 1.85 12.48
CA THR A 128 10.05 3.15 12.63
C THR A 128 9.30 3.19 13.96
N GLN A 129 9.38 4.32 14.65
CA GLN A 129 8.69 4.53 15.93
C GLN A 129 7.25 4.97 15.68
N TYR A 130 6.30 4.23 16.22
CA TYR A 130 4.87 4.51 16.11
C TYR A 130 4.27 4.76 17.50
N SER A 131 3.48 5.83 17.64
CA SER A 131 2.76 6.13 18.87
C SER A 131 1.45 6.86 18.59
N LEU A 132 0.41 6.60 19.39
CA LEU A 132 -0.80 7.40 19.34
C LEU A 132 -0.54 8.78 19.94
N THR A 133 -1.02 9.85 19.30
CA THR A 133 -0.91 11.22 19.80
C THR A 133 -2.10 12.06 19.36
N GLU A 134 -2.38 13.15 20.07
CA GLU A 134 -3.43 14.09 19.69
C GLU A 134 -2.87 15.17 18.75
N VAL A 135 -3.49 15.31 17.58
CA VAL A 135 -3.23 16.38 16.61
C VAL A 135 -4.57 16.95 16.17
N ASP A 136 -4.72 18.26 16.20
CA ASP A 136 -5.96 18.95 15.78
C ASP A 136 -7.23 18.37 16.43
N GLN A 137 -7.17 18.10 17.75
CA GLN A 137 -8.24 17.51 18.57
C GLN A 137 -8.68 16.10 18.13
N ARG A 138 -7.81 15.36 17.43
CA ARG A 138 -8.03 13.98 17.03
C ARG A 138 -6.88 13.10 17.50
N LEU A 139 -7.20 11.93 18.07
CA LEU A 139 -6.21 10.89 18.31
C LEU A 139 -5.81 10.24 16.99
N VAL A 140 -4.54 10.30 16.66
CA VAL A 140 -3.95 9.84 15.39
C VAL A 140 -2.69 9.02 15.67
N LEU A 141 -2.26 8.25 14.68
CA LEU A 141 -1.01 7.50 14.78
C LEU A 141 0.15 8.33 14.24
N HIS A 142 1.07 8.72 15.11
CA HIS A 142 2.31 9.40 14.77
C HIS A 142 3.40 8.38 14.41
N ALA A 143 4.16 8.69 13.35
CA ALA A 143 5.25 7.90 12.84
C ALA A 143 6.52 8.75 12.74
N GLN A 144 7.60 8.27 13.36
CA GLN A 144 8.92 8.87 13.28
C GLN A 144 9.92 7.85 12.74
N ALA A 145 10.46 8.15 11.57
CA ALA A 145 11.45 7.31 10.90
C ALA A 145 12.81 8.02 10.83
N ASP A 146 13.88 7.30 11.16
CA ASP A 146 15.27 7.76 11.04
C ASP A 146 16.13 6.59 10.55
N SER A 147 16.45 6.58 9.26
CA SER A 147 17.11 5.46 8.58
C SER A 147 16.46 4.10 8.89
N SER A 148 15.13 4.10 9.01
CA SER A 148 14.32 2.98 9.49
C SER A 148 13.25 2.59 8.49
N ALA A 149 12.77 1.35 8.59
CA ALA A 149 11.66 0.85 7.79
C ALA A 149 10.89 -0.24 8.55
N SER A 150 9.67 0.09 8.95
CA SER A 150 8.68 -0.86 9.48
C SER A 150 7.28 -0.30 9.28
N GLY A 151 6.28 -1.15 9.48
CA GLY A 151 4.88 -0.76 9.40
C GLY A 151 4.05 -1.36 10.52
N LEU A 152 2.77 -1.02 10.49
CA LEU A 152 1.74 -1.68 11.27
C LEU A 152 0.68 -2.23 10.30
N TYR A 153 0.04 -3.35 10.64
CA TYR A 153 -1.01 -3.92 9.80
C TYR A 153 -2.09 -4.59 10.63
N VAL A 154 -3.25 -4.76 10.00
CA VAL A 154 -4.39 -5.48 10.55
C VAL A 154 -4.70 -6.64 9.60
N PRO A 155 -4.54 -7.91 10.04
CA PRO A 155 -5.10 -9.04 9.31
C PRO A 155 -6.62 -8.93 9.29
N LEU A 156 -7.23 -9.14 8.13
CA LEU A 156 -8.66 -9.01 7.91
C LEU A 156 -9.27 -10.35 7.51
N ALA A 157 -10.49 -10.61 8.00
CA ALA A 157 -11.32 -11.66 7.44
C ALA A 157 -11.49 -11.39 5.94
N GLN A 158 -11.26 -12.42 5.13
CA GLN A 158 -11.21 -12.30 3.66
C GLN A 158 -12.48 -11.64 3.13
N ARG A 159 -12.33 -10.63 2.29
CA ARG A 159 -13.45 -9.88 1.71
C ARG A 159 -13.16 -9.43 0.29
N ASP A 160 -14.21 -9.03 -0.42
CA ASP A 160 -14.05 -8.44 -1.75
C ASP A 160 -13.36 -7.07 -1.70
N ALA A 161 -12.71 -6.70 -2.79
CA ALA A 161 -12.13 -5.38 -2.95
C ALA A 161 -13.26 -4.33 -3.02
N GLY A 162 -13.38 -3.54 -1.95
CA GLY A 162 -14.32 -2.43 -1.81
C GLY A 162 -13.65 -1.05 -1.93
N THR A 163 -14.24 -0.05 -1.30
CA THR A 163 -13.73 1.31 -1.22
C THR A 163 -12.88 1.51 0.04
N LEU A 164 -11.61 1.86 -0.17
CA LEU A 164 -10.70 2.26 0.89
C LEU A 164 -10.76 3.78 1.10
N ARG A 165 -10.84 4.21 2.36
CA ARG A 165 -10.83 5.61 2.75
C ARG A 165 -9.84 5.82 3.89
N TRP A 166 -9.08 6.91 3.85
CA TRP A 166 -8.14 7.24 4.92
C TRP A 166 -7.85 8.73 5.00
N MET A 167 -7.20 9.11 6.09
CA MET A 167 -6.56 10.42 6.23
C MET A 167 -5.10 10.28 6.61
N TRP A 168 -4.26 11.19 6.13
CA TRP A 168 -2.87 11.27 6.58
C TRP A 168 -2.35 12.71 6.47
N LYS A 169 -1.18 12.95 7.06
CA LYS A 169 -0.46 14.21 7.03
C LYS A 169 1.02 13.91 7.17
N THR A 170 1.88 14.63 6.47
CA THR A 170 3.32 14.53 6.67
C THR A 170 3.93 15.91 6.84
N ARG A 171 4.97 16.01 7.66
CA ARG A 171 5.66 17.27 7.93
C ARG A 171 6.42 17.79 6.71
N ASP A 172 7.09 16.91 5.99
CA ASP A 172 7.84 17.21 4.77
C ASP A 172 7.98 15.94 3.92
N ILE A 173 8.47 16.08 2.69
CA ILE A 173 8.81 14.97 1.81
C ILE A 173 10.24 14.46 2.03
N ILE A 174 10.50 13.24 1.57
CA ILE A 174 11.86 12.75 1.37
C ILE A 174 12.35 13.27 0.01
N ARG A 175 13.04 14.42 0.01
CA ARG A 175 13.45 15.13 -1.23
C ARG A 175 14.30 14.29 -2.17
N SER A 176 15.10 13.39 -1.60
CA SER A 176 15.95 12.47 -2.35
C SER A 176 15.19 11.24 -2.85
N ALA A 177 13.93 11.02 -2.51
CA ALA A 177 13.20 9.82 -2.93
C ALA A 177 12.90 9.78 -4.44
N ASP A 178 12.86 8.57 -4.97
CA ASP A 178 12.26 8.17 -6.25
C ASP A 178 11.85 6.70 -6.15
N ASN A 179 10.55 6.45 -5.98
CA ASN A 179 10.00 5.11 -5.77
C ASN A 179 10.17 4.17 -6.97
N GLY A 180 10.66 4.65 -8.12
CA GLY A 180 11.06 3.78 -9.24
C GLY A 180 12.52 3.30 -9.15
N MET A 181 13.30 3.78 -8.18
CA MET A 181 14.72 3.45 -8.02
C MET A 181 14.95 2.79 -6.66
N GLY A 182 15.40 1.54 -6.63
CA GLY A 182 15.52 0.76 -5.38
C GLY A 182 16.44 1.34 -4.31
N GLN A 183 17.40 2.21 -4.65
CA GLN A 183 18.25 2.89 -3.65
C GLN A 183 17.62 4.18 -3.10
N ARG A 184 16.42 4.53 -3.56
CA ARG A 184 15.71 5.78 -3.25
C ARG A 184 14.22 5.51 -3.05
N GLU A 185 13.85 4.26 -2.79
CA GLU A 185 12.48 3.77 -2.68
C GLU A 185 11.98 3.97 -1.25
N ASP A 186 11.93 5.23 -0.81
CA ASP A 186 11.38 5.61 0.49
C ASP A 186 10.14 6.49 0.30
N ALA A 187 9.20 6.43 1.23
CA ALA A 187 8.09 7.36 1.30
C ALA A 187 7.75 7.72 2.75
N PRO A 188 7.45 9.00 3.04
CA PRO A 188 7.09 9.41 4.39
C PRO A 188 5.72 8.85 4.83
N LEU A 189 4.90 8.40 3.87
CA LEU A 189 3.57 7.86 4.10
C LEU A 189 3.25 6.77 3.09
N ARG A 190 2.84 5.59 3.58
CA ARG A 190 2.30 4.49 2.75
C ARG A 190 1.08 3.87 3.42
N ILE A 191 0.03 3.62 2.65
CA ILE A 191 -1.03 2.66 2.98
C ILE A 191 -0.85 1.46 2.06
N PHE A 192 -0.96 0.23 2.56
CA PHE A 192 -0.92 -0.96 1.73
C PHE A 192 -2.12 -1.86 1.96
N VAL A 193 -2.54 -2.52 0.89
CA VAL A 193 -3.63 -3.51 0.89
C VAL A 193 -3.09 -4.81 0.31
N ALA A 194 -3.19 -5.87 1.10
CA ALA A 194 -2.75 -7.21 0.74
C ALA A 194 -3.91 -8.01 0.15
N PHE A 195 -3.65 -8.68 -0.97
CA PHE A 195 -4.61 -9.50 -1.69
C PHE A 195 -4.13 -10.96 -1.73
N GLU A 196 -5.07 -11.87 -1.57
CA GLU A 196 -4.89 -13.30 -1.82
C GLU A 196 -4.93 -13.64 -3.32
N GLY A 197 -4.45 -14.83 -3.64
CA GLY A 197 -4.45 -15.36 -5.00
C GLY A 197 -3.63 -16.64 -5.14
N ASP A 198 -3.78 -17.30 -6.27
CA ASP A 198 -3.09 -18.58 -6.52
C ASP A 198 -1.61 -18.37 -6.84
N ARG A 199 -0.75 -18.57 -5.84
CA ARG A 199 0.71 -18.42 -5.96
C ARG A 199 1.32 -19.42 -6.95
N SER A 200 0.69 -20.57 -7.19
CA SER A 200 1.20 -21.57 -8.14
C SER A 200 1.16 -21.09 -9.60
N THR A 201 0.32 -20.08 -9.88
CA THR A 201 0.23 -19.44 -11.21
C THR A 201 1.33 -18.43 -11.48
N LEU A 202 2.13 -18.07 -10.46
CA LEU A 202 3.19 -17.08 -10.61
C LEU A 202 4.39 -17.65 -11.38
N PRO A 203 5.18 -16.79 -12.07
CA PRO A 203 6.45 -17.21 -12.62
C PRO A 203 7.36 -17.83 -11.54
N LEU A 204 8.18 -18.83 -11.91
CA LEU A 204 9.05 -19.55 -10.98
C LEU A 204 9.94 -18.61 -10.14
N ARG A 205 10.41 -17.50 -10.72
CA ARG A 205 11.19 -16.48 -10.03
C ARG A 205 10.43 -15.91 -8.82
N ASP A 206 9.14 -15.60 -8.98
CA ASP A 206 8.33 -15.03 -7.92
C ASP A 206 8.00 -16.07 -6.85
N GLN A 207 7.74 -17.31 -7.26
CA GLN A 207 7.54 -18.43 -6.33
C GLN A 207 8.77 -18.65 -5.42
N LEU A 208 9.97 -18.67 -6.01
CA LEU A 208 11.22 -18.80 -5.25
C LEU A 208 11.47 -17.60 -4.34
N MET A 209 11.16 -16.38 -4.80
CA MET A 209 11.27 -15.19 -3.96
C MET A 209 10.35 -15.26 -2.74
N TYR A 210 9.13 -15.80 -2.89
CA TYR A 210 8.20 -15.99 -1.77
C TYR A 210 8.70 -17.00 -0.76
N GLU A 211 9.26 -18.12 -1.23
CA GLU A 211 9.89 -19.11 -0.36
C GLU A 211 11.05 -18.52 0.44
N MET A 212 11.93 -17.76 -0.22
CA MET A 212 13.04 -17.07 0.46
C MET A 212 12.54 -16.01 1.45
N ALA A 213 11.50 -15.24 1.11
CA ALA A 213 10.88 -14.28 2.01
C ALA A 213 10.30 -14.99 3.24
N ARG A 214 9.61 -16.12 3.05
CA ARG A 214 9.06 -16.93 4.16
C ARG A 214 10.16 -17.40 5.11
N ILE A 215 11.25 -17.95 4.59
CA ILE A 215 12.36 -18.46 5.39
C ILE A 215 13.05 -17.34 6.18
N THR A 216 13.26 -16.17 5.56
CA THR A 216 14.02 -15.07 6.15
C THR A 216 13.19 -14.20 7.10
N THR A 217 11.91 -13.98 6.78
CA THR A 217 11.00 -13.13 7.57
C THR A 217 10.12 -13.91 8.53
N GLY A 218 9.97 -15.23 8.33
CA GLY A 218 9.05 -16.09 9.08
C GLY A 218 7.58 -15.87 8.72
N ARG A 219 7.27 -15.20 7.60
CA ARG A 219 5.91 -14.80 7.22
C ARG A 219 5.62 -15.12 5.77
N GLU A 220 4.38 -15.51 5.50
CA GLU A 220 3.93 -15.64 4.13
C GLU A 220 3.69 -14.26 3.51
N MET A 221 4.19 -14.09 2.28
CA MET A 221 3.92 -12.89 1.50
C MET A 221 2.55 -13.01 0.83
N PRO A 222 1.73 -11.94 0.82
CA PRO A 222 0.46 -11.97 0.11
C PRO A 222 0.67 -12.16 -1.39
N TYR A 223 -0.33 -12.66 -2.12
CA TYR A 223 -0.22 -12.84 -3.57
C TYR A 223 0.09 -11.53 -4.29
N ALA A 224 -0.54 -10.43 -3.89
CA ALA A 224 -0.25 -9.09 -4.42
C ALA A 224 -0.43 -8.04 -3.34
N THR A 225 0.29 -6.93 -3.45
CA THR A 225 0.10 -5.76 -2.59
C THR A 225 -0.06 -4.50 -3.43
N LEU A 226 -1.15 -3.78 -3.21
CA LEU A 226 -1.34 -2.43 -3.73
C LEU A 226 -0.95 -1.44 -2.64
N MET A 227 -0.10 -0.46 -2.97
CA MET A 227 0.33 0.57 -2.03
C MET A 227 -0.07 1.95 -2.52
N TYR A 228 -0.57 2.80 -1.64
CA TYR A 228 -0.80 4.22 -1.85
C TYR A 228 0.31 5.00 -1.17
N ILE A 229 1.00 5.86 -1.90
CA ILE A 229 2.20 6.54 -1.39
C ILE A 229 2.12 8.06 -1.52
N TRP A 230 2.78 8.75 -0.59
CA TRP A 230 3.20 10.13 -0.79
C TRP A 230 4.52 10.14 -1.57
N GLY A 231 4.44 10.44 -2.86
CA GLY A 231 5.59 10.43 -3.76
C GLY A 231 6.51 11.63 -3.57
N GLY A 232 7.81 11.44 -3.82
CA GLY A 232 8.77 12.54 -3.80
C GLY A 232 8.67 13.47 -5.00
N ARG A 233 8.66 12.90 -6.22
CA ARG A 233 8.74 13.66 -7.49
C ARG A 233 7.79 13.22 -8.60
N ARG A 234 7.23 12.02 -8.49
CA ARG A 234 6.31 11.49 -9.52
C ARG A 234 4.93 12.16 -9.38
N PRO A 235 4.21 12.44 -10.48
CA PRO A 235 2.92 13.10 -10.38
C PRO A 235 1.87 12.20 -9.70
N GLU A 236 0.91 12.83 -9.01
CA GLU A 236 -0.28 12.15 -8.48
C GLU A 236 -1.01 11.36 -9.59
N GLY A 237 -1.52 10.19 -9.26
CA GLY A 237 -2.13 9.22 -10.18
C GLY A 237 -1.14 8.28 -10.89
N SER A 238 0.18 8.48 -10.73
CA SER A 238 1.16 7.57 -11.33
C SER A 238 1.10 6.18 -10.70
N VAL A 239 1.09 5.14 -11.55
CA VAL A 239 1.39 3.76 -11.14
C VAL A 239 2.89 3.53 -11.27
N VAL A 240 3.50 3.00 -10.21
CA VAL A 240 4.94 2.76 -10.11
C VAL A 240 5.16 1.30 -9.71
N ASN A 241 5.99 0.61 -10.49
CA ASN A 241 6.43 -0.74 -10.16
C ASN A 241 7.42 -0.68 -8.99
N ASN A 242 7.29 -1.56 -8.01
CA ASN A 242 8.29 -1.68 -6.97
C ASN A 242 9.59 -2.27 -7.59
N PRO A 243 10.76 -1.63 -7.36
CA PRO A 243 12.02 -2.07 -7.95
C PRO A 243 12.53 -3.41 -7.38
N HIS A 244 11.99 -3.88 -6.26
CA HIS A 244 12.41 -5.12 -5.59
C HIS A 244 11.51 -6.31 -5.93
N THR A 245 10.27 -6.08 -6.35
CA THR A 245 9.31 -7.16 -6.65
C THR A 245 8.20 -6.70 -7.60
N ASP A 246 7.78 -7.60 -8.48
CA ASP A 246 6.63 -7.37 -9.35
C ASP A 246 5.28 -7.56 -8.64
N ARG A 247 5.31 -8.06 -7.40
CA ARG A 247 4.10 -8.34 -6.60
C ARG A 247 3.61 -7.15 -5.80
N VAL A 248 4.35 -6.05 -5.84
CA VAL A 248 3.98 -4.77 -5.24
C VAL A 248 3.83 -3.73 -6.35
N ARG A 249 2.68 -3.04 -6.35
CA ARG A 249 2.43 -1.87 -7.20
C ARG A 249 2.08 -0.68 -6.33
N MET A 250 2.64 0.47 -6.65
CA MET A 250 2.44 1.71 -5.91
C MET A 250 1.64 2.70 -6.76
N ILE A 251 0.67 3.37 -6.15
CA ILE A 251 -0.08 4.47 -6.74
C ILE A 251 0.28 5.74 -5.95
N VAL A 252 0.77 6.75 -6.64
CA VAL A 252 1.07 8.06 -6.04
C VAL A 252 -0.25 8.80 -5.83
N VAL A 253 -0.60 9.10 -4.59
CA VAL A 253 -1.88 9.76 -4.23
C VAL A 253 -1.69 11.18 -3.72
N ASP A 254 -0.52 11.50 -3.20
CA ASP A 254 -0.03 12.86 -2.96
C ASP A 254 1.42 12.93 -3.44
N SER A 255 1.89 14.12 -3.82
CA SER A 255 3.27 14.28 -4.28
C SER A 255 3.86 15.65 -3.97
N GLY A 256 5.16 15.65 -3.71
CA GLY A 256 5.93 16.86 -3.49
C GLY A 256 5.50 17.63 -2.24
N THR A 257 5.89 18.90 -2.16
CA THR A 257 5.74 19.74 -0.97
C THR A 257 4.43 20.53 -0.93
N ARG A 258 3.56 20.39 -1.94
CA ARG A 258 2.38 21.26 -2.12
C ARG A 258 1.40 21.18 -0.96
N HIS A 259 1.30 20.02 -0.33
CA HIS A 259 0.32 19.69 0.70
C HIS A 259 0.95 19.25 2.02
N THR A 260 2.27 19.43 2.19
CA THR A 260 2.90 19.08 3.46
C THR A 260 2.36 19.95 4.58
N ASN A 261 2.26 19.38 5.78
CA ASN A 261 1.61 19.96 6.96
C ASN A 261 0.08 20.13 6.87
N GLU A 262 -0.56 19.66 5.80
CA GLU A 262 -2.02 19.65 5.64
C GLU A 262 -2.56 18.22 5.81
N TRP A 263 -3.74 18.09 6.42
CA TRP A 263 -4.47 16.82 6.42
C TRP A 263 -5.03 16.56 5.03
N ARG A 264 -4.76 15.36 4.51
CA ARG A 264 -5.24 14.89 3.21
C ARG A 264 -6.14 13.70 3.44
N CYS A 265 -7.25 13.66 2.72
CA CYS A 265 -8.27 12.63 2.84
C CYS A 265 -8.51 12.03 1.46
N HIS A 266 -8.50 10.70 1.41
CA HIS A 266 -8.59 9.96 0.15
C HIS A 266 -9.71 8.94 0.22
N GLU A 267 -10.29 8.67 -0.94
CA GLU A 267 -11.24 7.60 -1.20
C GLU A 267 -10.86 6.93 -2.52
N ARG A 268 -10.68 5.60 -2.50
CA ARG A 268 -10.22 4.81 -3.64
C ARG A 268 -11.02 3.52 -3.78
N ASP A 269 -11.37 3.20 -5.02
CA ASP A 269 -11.94 1.90 -5.39
C ASP A 269 -10.78 0.90 -5.59
N LEU A 270 -10.66 -0.06 -4.66
CA LEU A 270 -9.57 -1.03 -4.67
C LEU A 270 -9.62 -1.94 -5.90
N ARG A 271 -10.81 -2.26 -6.43
CA ARG A 271 -10.95 -3.11 -7.61
C ARG A 271 -10.49 -2.38 -8.87
N ALA A 272 -10.92 -1.13 -9.03
CA ALA A 272 -10.49 -0.30 -10.15
C ALA A 272 -8.98 -0.08 -10.13
N ASP A 273 -8.43 0.24 -8.96
CA ASP A 273 -6.99 0.49 -8.80
C ASP A 273 -6.15 -0.76 -9.01
N TYR A 274 -6.62 -1.92 -8.51
CA TYR A 274 -5.93 -3.18 -8.74
C TYR A 274 -5.89 -3.52 -10.23
N ARG A 275 -7.00 -3.37 -10.95
CA ARG A 275 -7.05 -3.59 -12.41
C ARG A 275 -6.11 -2.65 -13.15
N GLN A 276 -6.06 -1.37 -12.76
CA GLN A 276 -5.13 -0.40 -13.34
C GLN A 276 -3.67 -0.80 -13.10
N ALA A 277 -3.35 -1.28 -11.91
CA ALA A 277 -1.97 -1.57 -11.49
C ALA A 277 -1.44 -2.93 -11.96
N PHE A 278 -2.30 -3.94 -12.03
CA PHE A 278 -1.93 -5.34 -12.29
C PHE A 278 -2.52 -5.90 -13.59
N GLY A 279 -3.50 -5.24 -14.21
CA GLY A 279 -4.12 -5.70 -15.45
C GLY A 279 -5.05 -6.91 -15.29
N ALA A 280 -5.45 -7.25 -14.06
CA ALA A 280 -6.30 -8.39 -13.73
C ALA A 280 -7.31 -8.04 -12.65
N ASP A 281 -8.27 -8.92 -12.38
CA ASP A 281 -9.17 -8.79 -11.24
C ASP A 281 -8.45 -9.12 -9.92
N PRO A 282 -8.74 -8.37 -8.82
CA PRO A 282 -8.18 -8.69 -7.52
C PRO A 282 -8.77 -9.99 -6.95
N GLY A 283 -7.94 -10.72 -6.20
CA GLY A 283 -8.43 -11.69 -5.23
C GLY A 283 -9.04 -11.02 -4.00
N LYS A 284 -9.25 -11.79 -2.93
CA LYS A 284 -9.79 -11.26 -1.67
C LYS A 284 -8.77 -10.39 -0.95
N VAL A 285 -9.23 -9.29 -0.33
CA VAL A 285 -8.44 -8.48 0.59
C VAL A 285 -8.27 -9.25 1.90
N VAL A 286 -7.04 -9.31 2.40
CA VAL A 286 -6.68 -10.07 3.62
C VAL A 286 -5.90 -9.29 4.67
N ALA A 287 -5.39 -8.11 4.31
CA ALA A 287 -4.85 -7.18 5.29
C ALA A 287 -4.85 -5.76 4.73
N VAL A 288 -4.90 -4.80 5.64
CA VAL A 288 -4.56 -3.40 5.36
C VAL A 288 -3.50 -2.98 6.36
N GLY A 289 -2.54 -2.19 5.91
CA GLY A 289 -1.49 -1.69 6.78
C GLY A 289 -0.95 -0.34 6.36
N ILE A 290 -0.04 0.16 7.17
CA ILE A 290 0.66 1.41 6.99
C ILE A 290 2.17 1.17 7.05
N MET A 291 2.94 2.02 6.39
CA MET A 291 4.40 1.96 6.46
C MET A 291 5.00 3.34 6.24
N THR A 292 5.99 3.66 7.07
CA THR A 292 6.85 4.83 6.90
C THR A 292 8.28 4.35 6.88
N ASP A 293 9.03 4.76 5.86
CA ASP A 293 10.38 4.27 5.61
C ASP A 293 11.32 5.36 5.09
N THR A 294 12.57 5.22 5.49
CA THR A 294 13.67 6.18 5.25
C THR A 294 15.03 5.48 5.14
N ASP A 295 15.03 4.15 5.05
CA ASP A 295 16.23 3.33 5.18
C ASP A 295 17.06 3.31 3.90
N ASN A 296 16.45 3.46 2.72
CA ASN A 296 17.18 3.48 1.45
C ASN A 296 17.96 4.78 1.28
N THR A 297 17.32 5.91 1.61
CA THR A 297 17.88 7.26 1.50
C THR A 297 18.63 7.69 2.75
N LYS A 298 18.57 6.91 3.84
CA LYS A 298 19.15 7.23 5.17
C LYS A 298 18.69 8.60 5.68
N SER A 299 17.42 8.90 5.43
CA SER A 299 16.81 10.19 5.74
C SER A 299 15.96 10.10 7.00
N ARG A 300 15.17 11.14 7.26
CA ARG A 300 14.20 11.21 8.35
C ARG A 300 12.85 11.61 7.81
N ALA A 301 11.80 11.09 8.43
CA ALA A 301 10.42 11.45 8.13
C ALA A 301 9.60 11.52 9.42
N GLU A 302 8.67 12.47 9.45
CA GLU A 302 7.71 12.66 10.53
C GLU A 302 6.31 12.82 9.93
N SER A 303 5.42 11.90 10.30
CA SER A 303 4.14 11.71 9.62
C SER A 303 3.04 11.28 10.59
N TRP A 304 1.79 11.50 10.20
CA TRP A 304 0.60 11.15 10.96
C TRP A 304 -0.41 10.43 10.08
N TYR A 305 -0.94 9.32 10.57
CA TYR A 305 -2.05 8.58 9.98
C TYR A 305 -3.30 8.84 10.81
N GLY A 306 -4.36 9.32 10.16
CA GLY A 306 -5.70 9.36 10.72
C GLY A 306 -6.42 8.04 10.48
N ASP A 307 -7.71 8.00 10.77
CA ASP A 307 -8.48 6.75 10.65
C ASP A 307 -8.48 6.20 9.23
N ILE A 308 -8.58 4.88 9.12
CA ILE A 308 -8.61 4.12 7.87
C ILE A 308 -9.85 3.23 7.92
N ALA A 309 -10.64 3.27 6.85
CA ALA A 309 -11.87 2.51 6.72
C ALA A 309 -11.91 1.76 5.38
N LEU A 310 -12.42 0.53 5.42
CA LEU A 310 -12.69 -0.30 4.26
C LEU A 310 -14.13 -0.81 4.38
N ASP A 311 -14.91 -0.64 3.32
CA ASP A 311 -16.33 -1.04 3.26
C ASP A 311 -16.57 -2.51 2.91
#